data_AF-A0A2G4FSH7-F1
#
_entry.id   AF-A0A2G4FSH7-F1
#
_cell.length_a   1.000
_cell.length_b   1.000
_cell.length_c   1.000
_cell.angle_alpha   90.00
_cell.angle_beta   90.00
_cell.angle_gamma   90.00
#
_symmetry.space_group_name_H-M   'P 1'
#
loop_
_entity.id
_entity.type
_entity.pdbx_description
1 polymer ?
#
loop_
_entity_poly.entity_id
_entity_poly.type
_entity_poly.pdbx_seq_one_letter_code
_entity_poly.pdbx_strand_id
1 'polypeptide(L)'
;MQRDLLDALRCPGTHEESWLVAMVLEASGSSLLAAELACPVCGAEFHIVNGIAHFPDSTPVAPPAWPSEPYSRDMALRLAALLGVVESQLPVALVGRYTAASGALASLVSAPQLLINGSPVIPGPGVSCLVVADRLPLGVESLAAIAVDATHATATFLDSATRALRLGGRLVAPADAPVPAGMRELARDTTEWVAETTARASGLVELRRRAPDSIG
;
A
#
# COMPACT_ATOMS: atom_id res chain seq x y z
N MET A 1 -5.89 1.77 -12.18
CA MET A 1 -4.86 2.23 -11.23
C MET A 1 -4.49 3.67 -11.53
N GLN A 2 -4.36 4.53 -10.53
CA GLN A 2 -3.92 5.91 -10.75
C GLN A 2 -2.44 5.94 -11.19
N ARG A 3 -2.11 6.75 -12.21
CA ARG A 3 -0.75 6.89 -12.75
C ARG A 3 0.26 7.29 -11.69
N ASP A 4 -0.09 8.19 -10.78
CA ASP A 4 0.82 8.67 -9.73
C ASP A 4 1.24 7.55 -8.76
N LEU A 5 0.43 6.49 -8.61
CA LEU A 5 0.81 5.33 -7.82
C LEU A 5 1.86 4.47 -8.52
N LEU A 6 1.97 4.52 -9.86
CA LEU A 6 2.96 3.75 -10.62
C LEU A 6 4.38 4.07 -10.16
N ASP A 7 4.67 5.36 -9.94
CA ASP A 7 5.98 5.81 -9.48
C ASP A 7 6.28 5.31 -8.05
N ALA A 8 5.27 5.12 -7.21
CA ALA A 8 5.46 4.57 -5.88
C ALA A 8 5.75 3.06 -5.86
N LEU A 9 5.53 2.35 -6.97
CA LEU A 9 5.69 0.89 -7.00
C LEU A 9 7.16 0.47 -6.94
N ARG A 10 7.40 -0.62 -6.20
CA ARG A 10 8.70 -1.29 -6.09
C ARG A 10 8.56 -2.78 -6.31
N CYS A 11 9.65 -3.39 -6.76
CA CYS A 11 9.74 -4.84 -6.80
C CYS A 11 9.61 -5.43 -5.38
N PRO A 12 8.71 -6.41 -5.14
CA PRO A 12 8.59 -7.10 -3.85
C PRO A 12 9.66 -8.21 -3.64
N GLY A 13 10.61 -8.35 -4.56
CA GLY A 13 11.72 -9.31 -4.46
C GLY A 13 12.64 -9.06 -3.25
N THR A 14 13.51 -10.02 -2.95
CA THR A 14 14.40 -9.99 -1.77
C THR A 14 15.73 -9.24 -2.01
N HIS A 15 15.89 -8.62 -3.16
CA HIS A 15 17.06 -7.79 -3.47
C HIS A 15 16.87 -6.36 -2.92
N GLU A 16 17.90 -5.52 -3.05
CA GLU A 16 17.78 -4.08 -2.72
C GLU A 16 16.60 -3.44 -3.46
N GLU A 17 15.89 -2.51 -2.82
CA GLU A 17 14.72 -1.86 -3.40
C GLU A 17 14.98 -1.40 -4.85
N SER A 18 14.05 -1.68 -5.76
CA SER A 18 14.16 -1.28 -7.17
C SER A 18 12.82 -0.84 -7.71
N TRP A 19 12.84 0.21 -8.53
CA TRP A 19 11.68 0.69 -9.27
C TRP A 19 11.21 -0.36 -10.29
N LEU A 20 9.93 -0.31 -10.64
CA LEU A 20 9.39 -1.11 -11.74
C LEU A 20 9.36 -0.27 -13.01
N VAL A 21 9.86 -0.84 -14.10
CA VAL A 21 9.70 -0.26 -15.43
C VAL A 21 8.35 -0.70 -15.97
N ALA A 22 7.56 0.25 -16.47
CA ALA A 22 6.21 -0.02 -16.97
C ALA A 22 6.13 0.14 -18.49
N MET A 23 5.60 -0.86 -19.18
CA MET A 23 5.11 -0.74 -20.55
C MET A 23 3.59 -0.59 -20.50
N VAL A 24 3.10 0.64 -20.71
CA VAL A 24 1.67 0.94 -20.68
C VAL A 24 1.01 0.48 -21.97
N LEU A 25 0.03 -0.39 -21.85
CA LEU A 25 -0.74 -0.95 -22.97
C LEU A 25 -2.05 -0.17 -23.18
N GLU A 26 -2.72 0.20 -22.09
CA GLU A 26 -3.98 0.92 -22.13
C GLU A 26 -4.12 1.89 -20.95
N ALA A 27 -4.57 3.11 -21.23
CA ALA A 27 -4.84 4.13 -20.22
C ALA A 27 -5.98 5.06 -20.64
N SER A 28 -6.71 5.58 -19.66
CA SER A 28 -7.77 6.57 -19.82
C SER A 28 -7.59 7.70 -18.80
N GLY A 29 -7.28 8.90 -19.27
CA GLY A 29 -6.96 10.04 -18.40
C GLY A 29 -5.80 9.76 -17.45
N SER A 30 -6.04 9.93 -16.14
CA SER A 30 -5.07 9.62 -15.07
C SER A 30 -5.03 8.13 -14.69
N SER A 31 -5.87 7.29 -15.29
CA SER A 31 -6.02 5.88 -14.92
C SER A 31 -5.33 4.95 -15.93
N LEU A 32 -4.45 4.09 -15.43
CA LEU A 32 -3.90 2.93 -16.14
C LEU A 32 -4.91 1.79 -16.08
N LEU A 33 -5.23 1.22 -17.24
CA LEU A 33 -6.14 0.07 -17.39
C LEU A 33 -5.35 -1.21 -17.62
N ALA A 34 -4.30 -1.17 -18.45
CA ALA A 34 -3.43 -2.30 -18.71
C ALA A 34 -1.96 -1.87 -18.87
N ALA A 35 -1.05 -2.63 -18.25
CA ALA A 35 0.39 -2.44 -18.37
C ALA A 35 1.16 -3.70 -17.97
N GLU A 36 2.35 -3.87 -18.52
CA GLU A 36 3.36 -4.81 -18.04
C GLU A 36 4.36 -4.06 -17.16
N LEU A 37 4.79 -4.68 -16.06
CA LEU A 37 5.74 -4.13 -15.11
C LEU A 37 6.92 -5.10 -15.01
N ALA A 38 8.14 -4.60 -15.06
CA ALA A 38 9.33 -5.44 -14.93
C ALA A 38 10.33 -4.83 -13.95
N CYS A 39 10.93 -5.68 -13.11
CA CYS A 39 12.05 -5.27 -12.27
C CYS A 39 13.36 -5.39 -13.06
N PRO A 40 14.14 -4.30 -13.23
CA PRO A 40 15.40 -4.35 -13.95
C PRO A 40 16.53 -5.08 -13.20
N VAL A 41 16.32 -5.39 -11.91
CA VAL A 41 17.33 -6.05 -11.06
C VAL A 41 17.18 -7.57 -11.08
N CYS A 42 15.99 -8.10 -10.82
CA CYS A 42 15.77 -9.55 -10.78
C CYS A 42 15.03 -10.12 -12.00
N GLY A 43 14.52 -9.27 -12.90
CA GLY A 43 13.76 -9.71 -14.07
C GLY A 43 12.34 -10.20 -13.75
N ALA A 44 11.86 -10.05 -12.51
CA ALA A 44 10.48 -10.39 -12.17
C ALA A 44 9.50 -9.50 -12.95
N GLU A 45 8.43 -10.12 -13.44
CA GLU A 45 7.39 -9.47 -14.24
C GLU A 45 6.05 -9.48 -13.50
N PHE A 46 5.33 -8.37 -13.60
CA PHE A 46 4.03 -8.15 -12.97
C PHE A 46 3.10 -7.46 -13.97
N HIS A 47 1.80 -7.45 -13.69
CA HIS A 47 0.81 -6.98 -14.67
C HIS A 47 -0.23 -6.07 -14.03
N ILE A 48 -0.68 -5.08 -14.78
CA ILE A 48 -1.90 -4.32 -14.50
C ILE A 48 -2.98 -4.83 -15.45
N VAL A 49 -4.10 -5.29 -14.90
CA VAL A 49 -5.26 -5.78 -15.66
C VAL A 49 -6.52 -5.15 -15.09
N ASN A 50 -7.37 -4.55 -15.94
CA ASN A 50 -8.56 -3.79 -15.53
C ASN A 50 -8.26 -2.74 -14.45
N GLY A 51 -7.07 -2.15 -14.51
CA GLY A 51 -6.59 -1.16 -13.55
C GLY A 51 -6.23 -1.70 -12.16
N ILE A 52 -6.07 -3.01 -12.00
CA ILE A 52 -5.60 -3.68 -10.78
C ILE A 52 -4.18 -4.19 -11.03
N ALA A 53 -3.22 -3.89 -10.15
CA ALA A 53 -1.86 -4.43 -10.29
C ALA A 53 -1.70 -5.74 -9.52
N HIS A 54 -1.14 -6.75 -10.16
CA HIS A 54 -0.98 -8.11 -9.64
C HIS A 54 0.50 -8.43 -9.40
N PHE A 55 0.86 -8.66 -8.13
CA PHE A 55 2.20 -8.97 -7.65
C PHE A 55 2.51 -10.43 -7.23
N PRO A 56 1.59 -11.42 -7.27
CA PRO A 56 1.97 -12.82 -7.07
C PRO A 56 2.43 -13.50 -8.38
N ASP A 57 3.37 -14.45 -8.27
CA ASP A 57 3.84 -15.33 -9.37
C ASP A 57 2.79 -16.36 -9.82
N SER A 58 1.59 -16.36 -9.24
CA SER A 58 0.55 -17.35 -9.54
C SER A 58 -0.83 -16.71 -9.60
N THR A 59 -1.65 -17.34 -10.44
CA THR A 59 -3.07 -17.08 -10.72
C THR A 59 -3.83 -16.45 -9.56
N PRO A 60 -4.72 -15.48 -9.86
CA PRO A 60 -5.52 -14.80 -8.85
C PRO A 60 -6.25 -15.83 -7.99
N VAL A 61 -5.82 -15.98 -6.73
CA VAL A 61 -6.62 -16.66 -5.72
C VAL A 61 -7.90 -15.84 -5.62
N ALA A 62 -9.05 -16.47 -5.85
CA ALA A 62 -10.33 -15.81 -5.68
C ALA A 62 -10.33 -15.18 -4.28
N PRO A 63 -10.58 -13.86 -4.16
CA PRO A 63 -10.61 -13.23 -2.86
C PRO A 63 -11.61 -14.00 -2.00
N PRO A 64 -11.26 -14.32 -0.73
CA PRO A 64 -12.23 -14.93 0.17
C PRO A 64 -13.53 -14.13 0.10
N ALA A 65 -14.66 -14.83 -0.06
CA ALA A 65 -15.97 -14.21 -0.05
C ALA A 65 -16.20 -13.61 1.34
N TRP A 66 -15.88 -12.34 1.49
CA TRP A 66 -16.11 -11.65 2.76
C TRP A 66 -17.58 -11.30 2.90
N PRO A 67 -18.08 -11.25 4.15
CA PRO A 67 -19.40 -10.71 4.40
C PRO A 67 -19.51 -9.32 3.78
N SER A 68 -20.46 -9.15 2.88
CA SER A 68 -20.83 -7.89 2.23
C SER A 68 -21.64 -6.98 3.16
N GLU A 69 -21.54 -7.18 4.47
CA GLU A 69 -22.22 -6.32 5.43
C GLU A 69 -21.69 -4.88 5.25
N PRO A 70 -22.60 -3.92 5.06
CA PRO A 70 -22.19 -2.54 4.82
C PRO A 70 -21.38 -2.05 6.02
N TYR A 71 -20.20 -1.52 5.73
CA TYR A 71 -19.36 -0.90 6.75
C TYR A 71 -20.14 0.29 7.34
N SER A 72 -20.56 0.18 8.60
CA SER A 72 -21.38 1.22 9.22
C SER A 72 -20.61 2.54 9.31
N ARG A 73 -21.35 3.65 9.35
CA ARG A 73 -20.74 4.98 9.48
C ARG A 73 -19.88 5.11 10.74
N ASP A 74 -20.33 4.53 11.86
CA ASP A 74 -19.58 4.58 13.13
C ASP A 74 -18.29 3.76 13.05
N MET A 75 -18.32 2.61 12.39
CA MET A 75 -17.10 1.84 12.11
C MET A 75 -16.13 2.63 11.22
N ALA A 76 -16.63 3.32 10.19
CA ALA A 76 -15.81 4.16 9.31
C ALA A 76 -15.18 5.35 10.06
N LEU A 77 -15.95 6.00 10.93
CA LEU A 77 -15.47 7.07 11.81
C LEU A 77 -14.37 6.58 12.75
N ARG A 78 -14.58 5.42 13.38
CA ARG A 78 -13.59 4.78 14.23
C ARG A 78 -12.31 4.47 13.44
N LEU A 79 -12.43 3.86 12.27
CA LEU A 79 -11.30 3.55 11.40
C LEU A 79 -10.53 4.83 10.98
N ALA A 80 -11.24 5.89 10.58
CA ALA A 80 -10.62 7.17 10.25
C ALA A 80 -9.84 7.77 11.43
N ALA A 81 -10.39 7.68 12.65
CA ALA A 81 -9.73 8.16 13.86
C ALA A 81 -8.46 7.35 14.19
N LEU A 82 -8.51 6.02 14.02
CA LEU A 82 -7.35 5.16 14.21
C LEU A 82 -6.25 5.48 13.18
N LEU A 83 -6.61 5.58 11.90
CA LEU A 83 -5.69 5.94 10.81
C LEU A 83 -5.09 7.34 10.99
N GLY A 84 -5.81 8.26 11.66
CA GLY A 84 -5.30 9.59 12.00
C GLY A 84 -5.04 10.48 10.78
N VAL A 85 -5.70 10.21 9.65
CA VAL A 85 -5.59 11.00 8.41
C VAL A 85 -6.93 11.68 8.15
N VAL A 86 -6.90 13.00 8.02
CA VAL A 86 -8.04 13.80 7.55
C VAL A 86 -7.84 14.17 6.08
N GLU A 87 -6.63 14.60 5.73
CA GLU A 87 -6.23 14.95 4.37
C GLU A 87 -4.81 14.46 4.08
N SER A 88 -4.57 13.98 2.86
CA SER A 88 -3.24 13.57 2.41
C SER A 88 -3.17 13.44 0.90
N GLN A 89 -2.02 13.79 0.31
CA GLN A 89 -1.71 13.45 -1.09
C GLN A 89 -1.16 12.03 -1.23
N LEU A 90 -0.60 11.46 -0.15
CA LEU A 90 -0.20 10.06 -0.09
C LEU A 90 -1.42 9.17 0.20
N PRO A 91 -1.48 7.96 -0.38
CA PRO A 91 -2.61 7.07 -0.19
C PRO A 91 -2.77 6.56 1.24
N VAL A 92 -4.03 6.33 1.60
CA VAL A 92 -4.44 5.52 2.75
C VAL A 92 -4.71 4.10 2.26
N ALA A 93 -4.00 3.12 2.79
CA ALA A 93 -4.13 1.73 2.39
C ALA A 93 -5.11 0.95 3.27
N LEU A 94 -5.99 0.18 2.64
CA LEU A 94 -6.96 -0.71 3.28
C LEU A 94 -6.68 -2.13 2.78
N VAL A 95 -6.32 -3.03 3.68
CA VAL A 95 -5.96 -4.42 3.34
C VAL A 95 -7.05 -5.34 3.83
N GLY A 96 -7.38 -6.35 3.02
CA GLY A 96 -8.27 -7.39 3.50
C GLY A 96 -9.70 -6.84 3.73
N ARG A 97 -10.32 -7.27 4.84
CA ARG A 97 -11.67 -6.86 5.24
C ARG A 97 -11.89 -5.34 5.28
N TYR A 98 -10.84 -4.55 5.50
CA TYR A 98 -10.97 -3.08 5.59
C TYR A 98 -11.31 -2.43 4.26
N THR A 99 -11.09 -3.11 3.13
CA THR A 99 -11.48 -2.57 1.81
C THR A 99 -12.98 -2.28 1.70
N ALA A 100 -13.83 -3.00 2.45
CA ALA A 100 -15.26 -2.70 2.55
C ALA A 100 -15.57 -1.31 3.12
N ALA A 101 -14.63 -0.70 3.86
CA ALA A 101 -14.77 0.65 4.39
C ALA A 101 -14.55 1.75 3.35
N SER A 102 -14.05 1.43 2.15
CA SER A 102 -13.59 2.41 1.15
C SER A 102 -14.60 3.52 0.87
N GLY A 103 -15.84 3.16 0.56
CA GLY A 103 -16.90 4.13 0.25
C GLY A 103 -17.30 5.01 1.43
N ALA A 104 -17.43 4.42 2.62
CA ALA A 104 -17.76 5.16 3.84
C ALA A 104 -16.60 6.07 4.28
N LEU A 105 -15.36 5.61 4.14
CA LEU A 105 -14.15 6.35 4.49
C LEU A 105 -13.91 7.53 3.54
N ALA A 106 -14.26 7.41 2.25
CA ALA A 106 -14.14 8.49 1.28
C ALA A 106 -14.96 9.74 1.64
N SER A 107 -15.99 9.59 2.49
CA SER A 107 -16.79 10.71 3.01
C SER A 107 -16.18 11.39 4.24
N LEU A 108 -15.11 10.82 4.81
CA LEU A 108 -14.48 11.26 6.06
C LEU A 108 -13.03 11.70 5.86
N VAL A 109 -12.34 11.14 4.87
CA VAL A 109 -10.91 11.32 4.61
C VAL A 109 -10.70 11.77 3.17
N SER A 110 -10.04 12.93 3.01
CA SER A 110 -9.62 13.47 1.71
C SER A 110 -8.22 12.98 1.37
N ALA A 111 -8.11 11.71 0.97
CA ALA A 111 -6.87 11.12 0.51
C ALA A 111 -7.12 10.06 -0.57
N PRO A 112 -6.17 9.82 -1.49
CA PRO A 112 -6.23 8.66 -2.37
C PRO A 112 -6.34 7.37 -1.54
N GLN A 113 -7.06 6.38 -2.04
CA GLN A 113 -7.19 5.08 -1.38
C GLN A 113 -6.45 4.00 -2.16
N LEU A 114 -5.79 3.12 -1.42
CA LEU A 114 -5.13 1.93 -1.94
C LEU A 114 -5.78 0.68 -1.34
N LEU A 115 -6.54 -0.05 -2.14
CA LEU A 115 -7.22 -1.27 -1.72
C LEU A 115 -6.34 -2.48 -2.04
N ILE A 116 -6.08 -3.32 -1.04
CA ILE A 116 -5.13 -4.42 -1.17
C ILE A 116 -5.81 -5.73 -0.80
N ASN A 117 -5.71 -6.71 -1.71
CA ASN A 117 -6.28 -8.05 -1.56
C ASN A 117 -7.78 -8.06 -1.25
N GLY A 118 -8.51 -7.03 -1.70
CA GLY A 118 -9.92 -6.79 -1.41
C GLY A 118 -10.90 -7.63 -2.25
N SER A 119 -12.15 -7.75 -1.78
CA SER A 119 -13.28 -8.15 -2.63
C SER A 119 -13.42 -7.14 -3.78
N PRO A 120 -13.81 -7.55 -5.01
CA PRO A 120 -13.53 -6.77 -6.21
C PRO A 120 -14.23 -5.41 -6.19
N VAL A 121 -13.43 -4.36 -5.98
CA VAL A 121 -13.82 -2.99 -6.21
C VAL A 121 -13.35 -2.62 -7.61
N ILE A 122 -14.26 -2.12 -8.44
CA ILE A 122 -13.90 -1.53 -9.72
C ILE A 122 -13.12 -0.24 -9.40
N PRO A 123 -11.86 -0.08 -9.86
CA PRO A 123 -11.09 1.12 -9.59
C PRO A 123 -11.86 2.37 -10.06
N GLY A 124 -12.07 3.31 -9.14
CA GLY A 124 -12.70 4.60 -9.40
C GLY A 124 -11.70 5.76 -9.29
N PRO A 125 -12.14 7.01 -9.52
CA PRO A 125 -11.32 8.19 -9.28
C PRO A 125 -10.75 8.20 -7.85
N GLY A 126 -9.43 8.39 -7.72
CA GLY A 126 -8.76 8.42 -6.42
C GLY A 126 -8.60 7.05 -5.73
N VAL A 127 -9.02 5.95 -6.36
CA VAL A 127 -8.90 4.58 -5.82
C VAL A 127 -7.99 3.76 -6.73
N SER A 128 -6.98 3.11 -6.13
CA SER A 128 -6.12 2.14 -6.77
C SER A 128 -6.22 0.79 -6.06
N CYS A 129 -6.03 -0.30 -6.80
CA CYS A 129 -6.18 -1.66 -6.27
C CYS A 129 -4.92 -2.50 -6.57
N LEU A 130 -4.46 -3.25 -5.58
CA LEU A 130 -3.35 -4.20 -5.70
C LEU A 130 -3.78 -5.59 -5.23
N VAL A 131 -3.24 -6.61 -5.88
CA VAL A 131 -3.19 -7.99 -5.37
C VAL A 131 -1.73 -8.30 -5.06
N VAL A 132 -1.45 -8.66 -3.81
CA VAL A 132 -0.09 -8.86 -3.28
C VAL A 132 -0.04 -10.16 -2.48
N ALA A 133 1.15 -10.77 -2.43
CA ALA A 133 1.41 -11.92 -1.58
C ALA A 133 1.68 -11.47 -0.13
N ASP A 134 2.94 -11.50 0.32
CA ASP A 134 3.33 -11.21 1.70
C ASP A 134 4.15 -9.91 1.86
N ARG A 135 4.44 -9.22 0.76
CA ARG A 135 5.20 -7.97 0.74
C ARG A 135 4.47 -6.89 -0.03
N LEU A 136 4.41 -5.71 0.57
CA LEU A 136 3.85 -4.51 -0.03
C LEU A 136 4.83 -3.93 -1.08
N PRO A 137 4.43 -3.84 -2.37
CA PRO A 137 5.28 -3.41 -3.47
C PRO A 137 5.33 -1.88 -3.56
N LEU A 138 5.62 -1.21 -2.44
CA LEU A 138 5.73 0.25 -2.35
C LEU A 138 7.10 0.66 -1.85
N GLY A 139 7.54 1.82 -2.34
CA GLY A 139 8.74 2.51 -1.87
C GLY A 139 8.56 3.06 -0.46
N VAL A 140 9.69 3.46 0.13
CA VAL A 140 9.70 4.14 1.43
C VAL A 140 8.79 5.38 1.44
N GLU A 141 8.15 5.64 2.58
CA GLU A 141 7.36 6.85 2.84
C GLU A 141 6.27 7.18 1.77
N SER A 142 5.78 6.17 1.07
CA SER A 142 4.76 6.27 0.00
C SER A 142 3.32 6.14 0.49
N LEU A 143 3.09 5.90 1.79
CA LEU A 143 1.77 5.77 2.41
C LEU A 143 1.56 6.76 3.55
N ALA A 144 0.33 7.28 3.66
CA ALA A 144 -0.09 8.12 4.78
C ALA A 144 -0.45 7.31 6.03
N ALA A 145 -1.21 6.22 5.83
CA ALA A 145 -1.66 5.30 6.87
C ALA A 145 -2.10 3.97 6.23
N ILE A 146 -2.18 2.91 7.03
CA ILE A 146 -2.62 1.59 6.58
C ILE A 146 -3.40 0.83 7.66
N ALA A 147 -4.45 0.11 7.25
CA ALA A 147 -5.15 -0.85 8.10
C ALA A 147 -5.04 -2.26 7.53
N VAL A 148 -4.57 -3.21 8.35
CA VAL A 148 -4.27 -4.60 7.98
C VAL A 148 -5.12 -5.57 8.78
N ASP A 149 -5.83 -6.47 8.10
CA ASP A 149 -6.68 -7.45 8.77
C ASP A 149 -5.89 -8.68 9.27
N ALA A 150 -6.56 -9.56 10.01
CA ALA A 150 -5.93 -10.75 10.58
C ALA A 150 -5.37 -11.73 9.54
N THR A 151 -5.97 -11.79 8.35
CA THR A 151 -5.54 -12.69 7.28
C THR A 151 -4.19 -12.27 6.69
N HIS A 152 -3.90 -10.97 6.71
CA HIS A 152 -2.73 -10.39 6.04
C HIS A 152 -1.66 -9.87 7.01
N ALA A 153 -1.91 -9.85 8.32
CA ALA A 153 -1.00 -9.32 9.34
C ALA A 153 0.19 -10.26 9.65
N THR A 154 0.89 -10.75 8.63
CA THR A 154 2.15 -11.48 8.80
C THR A 154 3.28 -10.51 9.17
N ALA A 155 4.31 -10.98 9.87
CA ALA A 155 5.47 -10.14 10.22
C ALA A 155 6.11 -9.49 8.98
N THR A 156 6.29 -10.26 7.90
CA THR A 156 6.85 -9.77 6.63
C THR A 156 5.99 -8.68 5.99
N PHE A 157 4.66 -8.85 6.02
CA PHE A 157 3.75 -7.85 5.46
C PHE A 157 3.79 -6.58 6.30
N LEU A 158 3.71 -6.69 7.63
CA LEU A 158 3.75 -5.57 8.55
C LEU A 158 5.07 -4.79 8.46
N ASP A 159 6.22 -5.47 8.38
CA ASP A 159 7.52 -4.80 8.18
C ASP A 159 7.55 -4.02 6.85
N SER A 160 6.99 -4.59 5.78
CA SER A 160 6.93 -3.91 4.48
C SER A 160 5.95 -2.72 4.48
N ALA A 161 4.85 -2.83 5.24
CA ALA A 161 3.91 -1.74 5.46
C ALA A 161 4.54 -0.60 6.27
N THR A 162 5.27 -0.93 7.35
CA THR A 162 6.01 0.05 8.17
C THR A 162 7.03 0.83 7.34
N ARG A 163 7.75 0.15 6.44
CA ARG A 163 8.69 0.81 5.52
C ARG A 163 8.00 1.80 4.60
N ALA A 164 6.84 1.43 4.06
CA ALA A 164 6.09 2.27 3.12
C ALA A 164 5.40 3.47 3.80
N LEU A 165 5.19 3.43 5.11
CA LEU A 165 4.58 4.55 5.84
C LEU A 165 5.52 5.75 5.95
N ARG A 166 4.98 6.95 5.72
CA ARG A 166 5.66 8.19 6.08
C ARG A 166 5.93 8.26 7.58
N LEU A 167 6.89 9.09 7.99
CA LEU A 167 7.08 9.44 9.40
C LEU A 167 5.78 10.00 10.00
N GLY A 168 5.38 9.49 11.18
CA GLY A 168 4.09 9.82 11.81
C GLY A 168 2.86 9.17 11.16
N GLY A 169 3.04 8.36 10.11
CA GLY A 169 1.98 7.52 9.56
C GLY A 169 1.56 6.44 10.55
N ARG A 170 0.29 6.03 10.49
CA ARG A 170 -0.29 5.05 11.42
C ARG A 170 -0.58 3.71 10.76
N LEU A 171 -0.31 2.64 11.49
CA LEU A 171 -0.66 1.28 11.15
C LEU A 171 -1.70 0.77 12.15
N VAL A 172 -2.80 0.24 11.62
CA VAL A 172 -3.82 -0.49 12.40
C VAL A 172 -3.70 -1.96 12.06
N ALA A 173 -3.61 -2.82 13.08
CA ALA A 173 -3.48 -4.26 12.91
C ALA A 173 -4.17 -5.02 14.07
N PRO A 174 -4.39 -6.34 13.93
CA PRO A 174 -5.06 -7.16 14.94
C PRO A 174 -4.33 -7.17 16.29
N ALA A 175 -5.07 -7.28 17.39
CA ALA A 175 -4.54 -7.26 18.75
C ALA A 175 -3.52 -8.37 19.07
N ASP A 176 -3.47 -9.46 18.30
CA ASP A 176 -2.53 -10.56 18.45
C ASP A 176 -1.30 -10.45 17.54
N ALA A 177 -1.32 -9.54 16.55
CA ALA A 177 -0.19 -9.29 15.68
C ALA A 177 0.94 -8.53 16.42
N PRO A 178 2.22 -8.79 16.09
CA PRO A 178 3.34 -8.07 16.66
C PRO A 178 3.39 -6.63 16.15
N VAL A 179 3.79 -5.69 17.00
CA VAL A 179 4.09 -4.31 16.58
C VAL A 179 5.49 -4.29 15.95
N PRO A 180 5.64 -3.86 14.68
CA PRO A 180 6.94 -3.82 14.01
C PRO A 180 7.95 -2.89 14.69
N ALA A 181 9.24 -3.16 14.48
CA ALA A 181 10.30 -2.25 14.93
C ALA A 181 10.17 -0.88 14.26
N GLY A 182 10.59 0.18 14.97
CA GLY A 182 10.48 1.56 14.48
C GLY A 182 9.07 2.16 14.57
N MET A 183 8.15 1.48 15.26
CA MET A 183 6.81 1.98 15.59
C MET A 183 6.62 2.16 17.09
N ARG A 184 5.77 3.11 17.46
CA ARG A 184 5.31 3.34 18.83
C ARG A 184 3.83 3.04 18.92
N GLU A 185 3.46 2.04 19.72
CA GLU A 185 2.06 1.75 20.01
C GLU A 185 1.38 2.96 20.67
N LEU A 186 0.23 3.37 20.15
CA LEU A 186 -0.59 4.46 20.68
C LEU A 186 -1.72 3.91 21.56
N ALA A 187 -2.34 2.82 21.12
CA ALA A 187 -3.42 2.14 21.81
C ALA A 187 -3.56 0.70 21.33
N ARG A 188 -4.11 -0.15 22.19
CA ARG A 188 -4.51 -1.52 21.91
C ARG A 188 -5.79 -1.84 22.67
N ASP A 189 -6.72 -2.49 22.00
CA ASP A 189 -7.87 -3.13 22.63
C ASP A 189 -7.87 -4.64 22.36
N THR A 190 -8.99 -5.30 22.62
CA THR A 190 -9.12 -6.75 22.44
C THR A 190 -9.16 -7.19 20.97
N THR A 191 -9.34 -6.26 20.04
CA THR A 191 -9.52 -6.54 18.60
C THR A 191 -8.32 -6.06 17.79
N GLU A 192 -7.82 -4.87 18.07
CA GLU A 192 -6.87 -4.17 17.22
C GLU A 192 -5.88 -3.34 18.07
N TRP A 193 -4.71 -3.09 17.53
CA TRP A 193 -3.81 -2.05 18.00
C TRP A 193 -3.58 -1.01 16.89
N VAL A 194 -3.19 0.19 17.30
CA VAL A 194 -2.73 1.25 16.43
C VAL A 194 -1.35 1.73 16.90
N ALA A 195 -0.42 1.82 15.96
CA ALA A 195 0.93 2.33 16.20
C ALA A 195 1.30 3.40 15.18
N GLU A 196 2.24 4.26 15.56
CA GLU A 196 2.74 5.35 14.73
C GLU A 196 4.22 5.11 14.38
N THR A 197 4.59 5.35 13.13
CA THR A 197 5.98 5.28 12.67
C THR A 197 6.81 6.39 13.31
N THR A 198 7.86 6.01 14.05
CA THR A 198 8.75 6.94 14.77
C THR A 198 10.17 7.01 14.22
N ALA A 199 10.57 6.03 13.41
CA ALA A 199 11.85 6.01 12.72
C ALA A 199 11.65 6.12 11.20
N ARG A 200 12.52 6.88 10.53
CA ARG A 200 12.54 6.87 9.05
C ARG A 200 13.16 5.58 8.55
N ALA A 201 12.53 4.96 7.57
CA ALA A 201 13.17 3.93 6.78
C ALA A 201 14.25 4.57 5.88
N SER A 202 15.42 3.94 5.78
CA SER A 202 16.42 4.34 4.79
C SER A 202 15.94 3.91 3.41
N GLY A 203 15.72 4.89 2.51
CA GLY A 203 15.37 4.64 1.11
C GLY A 203 16.58 4.34 0.23
N LEU A 204 16.33 4.24 -1.08
CA LEU A 204 17.36 4.17 -2.12
C LEU A 204 18.40 5.28 -1.95
N VAL A 205 19.68 4.89 -1.84
CA VAL A 205 20.79 5.84 -1.77
C VAL A 205 20.92 6.51 -3.13
N GLU A 206 20.71 7.83 -3.19
CA GLU A 206 21.02 8.60 -4.39
C GLU A 206 22.51 8.47 -4.74
N LEU A 207 22.80 7.89 -5.90
CA LEU A 207 24.14 7.93 -6.48
C LEU A 207 24.48 9.37 -6.85
N ARG A 208 25.16 10.08 -5.95
CA ARG A 208 25.77 11.37 -6.26
C ARG A 208 26.84 11.16 -7.33
N ARG A 209 26.55 11.58 -8.56
CA ARG A 209 27.57 11.65 -9.62
C ARG A 209 28.61 12.68 -9.21
N ARG A 210 29.81 12.21 -8.86
CA ARG A 210 30.99 13.06 -8.77
C ARG A 210 31.25 13.64 -10.16
N ALA A 211 31.22 14.97 -10.29
CA ALA A 211 31.62 15.61 -11.55
C ALA A 211 33.06 15.17 -11.88
N PRO A 212 33.38 14.88 -13.16
CA PRO A 212 34.74 14.57 -13.53
C PRO A 212 35.64 15.77 -13.20
N ASP A 213 36.74 15.52 -12.48
CA ASP A 213 37.75 16.53 -12.22
C ASP A 213 38.27 17.03 -13.58
N SER A 214 38.12 18.32 -13.86
CA SER A 214 38.64 18.95 -15.07
C SER A 214 40.16 18.84 -15.04
N ILE A 215 40.72 18.03 -15.93
CA ILE A 215 42.17 17.95 -16.15
C ILE A 215 42.58 19.26 -16.83
N GLY A 216 43.30 20.12 -16.09
CA GLY A 216 43.97 21.32 -16.57
C GLY A 216 45.33 21.44 -15.91
#